data_AF-A0A942AG00-F1
#
_entry.id   AF-A0A942AG00-F1
#
_cell.length_a   1.000
_cell.length_b   1.000
_cell.length_c   1.000
_cell.angle_alpha   90.00
_cell.angle_beta   90.00
_cell.angle_gamma   90.00
#
_symmetry.space_group_name_H-M   'P 1'
#
loop_
_entity.id
_entity.type
_entity.pdbx_description
1 polymer ?
#
loop_
_entity_poly.entity_id
_entity_poly.type
_entity_poly.pdbx_seq_one_letter_code
_entity_poly.pdbx_strand_id
1 'polypeptide(L)'
;MYVDNYEFKDWMQRLLDKLEEVGKDVRSLQINPEVMLNDKLWDNQDLCLLFKVSTRTLQRLRSKKLLPFMMISGKAYYRASDIREFIKE
;
A
#
# COMPACT_ATOMS: atom_id res chain seq x y z
N MET A 1 -2.10 40.61 -24.01
CA MET A 1 -3.43 39.97 -24.00
C MET A 1 -3.44 39.06 -22.78
N TYR A 2 -4.14 39.45 -21.72
CA TYR A 2 -4.18 38.69 -20.47
C TYR A 2 -4.83 37.34 -20.78
N VAL A 3 -4.16 36.24 -20.44
CA VAL A 3 -4.81 34.92 -20.42
C VAL A 3 -6.03 35.08 -19.54
N ASP A 4 -7.21 34.86 -20.11
CA ASP A 4 -8.46 35.13 -19.44
C ASP A 4 -8.54 34.22 -18.21
N ASN A 5 -8.78 34.82 -17.04
CA ASN A 5 -8.84 34.11 -15.75
C ASN A 5 -9.88 32.98 -15.80
N TYR A 6 -10.88 33.13 -16.68
CA TYR A 6 -11.91 32.14 -16.94
C TYR A 6 -11.38 30.86 -17.60
N GLU A 7 -10.50 30.95 -18.60
CA GLU A 7 -9.94 29.76 -19.26
C GLU A 7 -9.04 28.97 -18.31
N PHE A 8 -8.25 29.65 -17.49
CA PHE A 8 -7.42 28.99 -16.48
C PHE A 8 -8.25 28.25 -15.44
N LYS A 9 -9.35 28.86 -14.97
CA LYS A 9 -10.27 28.21 -14.02
C LYS A 9 -10.97 27.00 -14.63
N ASP A 10 -11.43 27.09 -15.87
CA ASP A 10 -12.07 25.97 -16.57
C ASP A 10 -11.10 24.80 -16.75
N TRP A 11 -9.84 25.09 -17.12
CA TRP A 11 -8.81 24.06 -17.26
C TRP A 11 -8.43 23.41 -15.92
N MET A 12 -8.34 24.20 -14.86
CA MET A 12 -8.08 23.71 -13.50
C MET A 12 -9.23 22.85 -12.96
N GLN A 13 -10.49 23.19 -13.26
CA GLN A 13 -11.64 22.36 -12.90
C GLN A 13 -11.59 21.01 -13.61
N ARG A 14 -11.33 20.98 -14.92
CA ARG A 14 -11.18 19.72 -15.67
C ARG A 14 -10.03 18.85 -15.16
N LEU A 15 -8.94 19.47 -14.71
CA LEU A 15 -7.82 18.77 -14.10
C LEU A 15 -8.23 18.14 -12.75
N LEU A 16 -8.97 18.87 -11.92
CA LEU A 16 -9.48 18.37 -10.65
C LEU A 16 -10.47 17.22 -10.86
N ASP A 17 -11.38 17.33 -11.83
CA ASP A 17 -12.33 16.27 -12.17
C ASP A 17 -11.61 14.99 -12.60
N LYS A 18 -10.59 15.11 -13.46
CA LYS A 18 -9.77 13.97 -13.87
C LYS A 18 -8.97 13.37 -12.72
N LEU A 19 -8.45 14.19 -11.82
CA LEU A 19 -7.76 13.72 -10.61
C LEU A 19 -8.73 12.96 -9.68
N GLU A 20 -9.97 13.42 -9.56
CA GLU A 20 -10.98 12.74 -8.77
C GLU A 20 -11.43 11.42 -9.41
N GLU A 21 -11.57 11.37 -10.73
CA GLU A 21 -11.86 10.16 -11.51
C GLU A 21 -10.77 9.10 -11.31
N VAL A 22 -9.50 9.48 -11.49
CA VAL A 22 -8.35 8.59 -11.22
C VAL A 22 -8.31 8.17 -9.75
N GLY A 23 -8.66 9.08 -8.82
CA GLY A 23 -8.77 8.76 -7.40
C GLY A 23 -9.85 7.72 -7.08
N LYS A 24 -10.97 7.73 -7.81
CA LYS A 24 -12.05 6.73 -7.69
C LYS A 24 -11.62 5.37 -8.23
N ASP A 25 -10.92 5.34 -9.36
CA ASP A 25 -10.40 4.10 -9.95
C ASP A 25 -9.31 3.46 -9.08
N VAL A 26 -8.44 4.25 -8.46
CA VAL A 26 -7.45 3.74 -7.51
C VAL A 26 -8.13 3.15 -6.27
N ARG A 27 -9.23 3.75 -5.80
CA ARG A 27 -10.00 3.23 -4.66
C ARG A 27 -10.78 1.96 -5.02
N SER A 28 -11.35 1.87 -6.22
CA SER A 28 -12.05 0.66 -6.66
C SER A 28 -11.10 -0.52 -6.81
N LEU A 29 -9.85 -0.29 -7.23
CA LEU A 29 -8.79 -1.31 -7.23
C LEU A 29 -8.39 -1.80 -5.82
N GLN A 30 -8.56 -0.96 -4.79
CA GLN A 30 -8.27 -1.33 -3.40
C GLN A 30 -9.40 -2.13 -2.72
N ILE A 31 -10.64 -2.03 -3.22
CA ILE A 31 -11.84 -2.66 -2.62
C ILE A 31 -12.32 -3.82 -3.51
N ASN A 32 -11.43 -4.76 -3.84
CA ASN A 32 -11.84 -6.06 -4.35
C ASN A 32 -11.84 -7.08 -3.20
N PRO A 33 -12.99 -7.37 -2.58
CA PRO A 33 -13.09 -8.40 -1.53
C PRO A 33 -12.76 -9.81 -2.05
N GLU A 34 -12.79 -10.08 -3.36
CA GLU A 34 -12.30 -11.36 -3.93
C GLU A 34 -10.77 -11.48 -3.94
N VAL A 35 -10.03 -10.36 -3.94
CA VAL A 35 -8.55 -10.37 -3.80
C VAL A 35 -8.13 -10.73 -2.36
N MET A 36 -9.07 -10.74 -1.40
CA MET A 36 -8.83 -11.25 -0.05
C MET A 36 -8.62 -12.78 0.01
N LEU A 37 -8.90 -13.53 -1.06
CA LEU A 37 -8.63 -14.98 -1.11
C LEU A 37 -7.15 -15.29 -1.38
N ASN A 38 -6.44 -14.39 -2.08
CA ASN A 38 -5.00 -14.44 -2.19
C ASN A 38 -4.42 -13.49 -1.13
N ASP A 39 -4.11 -14.03 0.04
CA ASP A 39 -3.38 -13.35 1.12
C ASP A 39 -2.35 -12.38 0.53
N LYS A 40 -2.67 -11.08 0.56
CA LYS A 40 -1.79 -10.05 0.01
C LYS A 40 -0.41 -10.22 0.64
N LEU A 41 0.61 -10.42 -0.19
CA LEU A 41 1.97 -10.55 0.26
C LEU A 41 2.58 -9.16 0.44
N TRP A 42 3.07 -8.92 1.66
CA TRP A 42 3.81 -7.73 2.03
C TRP A 42 5.30 -8.04 1.93
N ASP A 43 6.07 -7.10 1.41
CA ASP A 43 7.52 -7.20 1.42
C ASP A 43 8.13 -6.51 2.66
N ASN A 44 9.46 -6.48 2.74
CA ASN A 44 10.13 -5.81 3.87
C ASN A 44 9.86 -4.30 3.90
N GLN A 45 9.68 -3.65 2.75
CA GLN A 45 9.48 -2.20 2.67
C GLN A 45 8.11 -1.84 3.24
N ASP A 46 7.08 -2.57 2.84
CA ASP A 46 5.72 -2.34 3.31
C ASP A 46 5.63 -2.54 4.84
N LEU A 47 6.30 -3.57 5.36
CA LEU A 47 6.35 -3.82 6.81
C LEU A 47 7.17 -2.80 7.59
N CYS A 48 8.30 -2.36 7.03
CA CYS A 48 9.09 -1.29 7.63
C CYS A 48 8.25 -0.02 7.78
N LEU A 49 7.43 0.30 6.78
CA LEU A 49 6.52 1.42 6.82
C LEU A 49 5.39 1.22 7.85
N LEU A 50 4.78 0.03 7.86
CA LEU A 50 3.66 -0.31 8.74
C LEU A 50 4.06 -0.25 10.23
N PHE A 51 5.16 -0.93 10.59
CA PHE A 51 5.64 -1.00 11.97
C PHE A 51 6.52 0.18 12.36
N LYS A 52 6.89 1.06 11.42
CA LYS A 52 7.89 2.13 11.61
C LYS A 52 9.22 1.60 12.16
N VAL A 53 9.66 0.45 11.68
CA VAL A 53 10.91 -0.21 12.11
C VAL A 53 11.89 -0.36 10.95
N SER A 54 13.16 -0.55 11.28
CA SER A 54 14.19 -0.87 10.28
C SER A 54 14.14 -2.34 9.86
N THR A 55 14.73 -2.65 8.72
CA THR A 55 14.89 -4.02 8.20
C THR A 55 15.63 -4.94 9.17
N ARG A 56 16.54 -4.38 9.99
CA ARG A 56 17.27 -5.12 11.03
C ARG A 56 16.36 -5.57 12.17
N THR A 57 15.34 -4.79 12.51
CA THR A 57 14.31 -5.21 13.47
C THR A 57 13.46 -6.35 12.90
N LEU A 58 13.06 -6.28 11.63
CA LEU A 58 12.34 -7.36 10.96
C LEU A 58 13.16 -8.65 10.88
N GLN A 59 14.48 -8.55 10.61
CA GLN A 59 15.39 -9.70 10.68
C GLN A 59 15.40 -10.32 12.08
N ARG A 60 15.46 -9.51 13.14
CA ARG A 60 15.41 -10.00 14.52
C ARG A 60 14.10 -10.71 14.84
N LEU A 61 12.96 -10.17 14.39
CA LEU A 61 11.64 -10.80 14.57
C LEU A 61 11.57 -12.16 13.86
N ARG A 62 12.17 -12.27 12.66
CA ARG A 62 12.32 -13.55 11.93
C ARG A 62 13.21 -14.53 12.70
N SER A 63 14.37 -14.10 13.20
CA SER A 63 15.27 -14.95 14.00
C SER A 63 14.59 -15.45 15.28
N LYS A 64 13.73 -14.63 15.89
CA LYS A 64 12.95 -14.99 17.09
C LYS A 64 11.70 -15.82 16.78
N LYS A 65 11.40 -16.10 15.49
CA LYS A 65 10.19 -16.80 15.02
C LYS A 65 8.87 -16.16 15.49
N LEU A 66 8.89 -14.87 15.81
CA LEU A 66 7.70 -14.12 16.23
C LEU A 66 6.81 -13.74 15.04
N LEU A 67 7.38 -13.72 13.84
CA LEU A 67 6.70 -13.22 12.65
C LEU A 67 6.90 -14.22 11.51
N PRO A 68 5.84 -14.93 11.09
CA PRO A 68 5.89 -15.90 10.00
C PRO A 68 6.34 -15.24 8.70
N PHE A 69 7.25 -15.89 7.95
CA PHE A 69 7.74 -15.38 6.68
C PHE A 69 7.90 -16.51 5.67
N MET A 70 7.80 -16.16 4.39
CA MET A 70 8.07 -17.03 3.27
C MET A 70 9.18 -16.45 2.41
N MET A 71 9.97 -17.31 1.76
CA MET A 71 10.98 -16.88 0.82
C MET A 71 10.52 -17.14 -0.60
N ILE A 72 10.45 -16.08 -1.41
CA ILE A 72 10.15 -16.16 -2.84
C ILE A 72 11.30 -15.48 -3.58
N SER A 73 11.99 -16.21 -4.45
CA SER A 73 13.10 -15.68 -5.25
C SER A 73 14.18 -14.96 -4.40
N GLY A 74 14.52 -15.52 -3.24
CA GLY A 74 15.53 -14.96 -2.33
C GLY A 74 15.06 -13.73 -1.51
N LYS A 75 13.84 -13.25 -1.71
CA LYS A 75 13.24 -12.16 -0.92
C LYS A 75 12.28 -12.71 0.12
N ALA A 76 12.27 -12.07 1.29
CA ALA A 76 11.32 -12.39 2.36
C ALA A 76 9.99 -11.67 2.12
N TYR A 77 8.92 -12.45 2.12
CA TYR A 77 7.54 -12.00 2.01
C TYR A 77 6.72 -12.47 3.20
N TYR A 78 5.62 -11.78 3.43
CA TYR A 78 4.81 -11.91 4.63
C TYR A 78 3.34 -11.87 4.27
N ARG A 79 2.53 -12.77 4.83
CA ARG A 79 1.10 -12.79 4.54
C ARG A 79 0.39 -11.72 5.35
N ALA A 80 -0.50 -10.98 4.71
CA ALA A 80 -1.30 -9.96 5.39
C ALA A 80 -2.06 -10.51 6.62
N SER A 81 -2.58 -11.74 6.53
CA SER A 81 -3.29 -12.39 7.63
C SER A 81 -2.42 -12.58 8.87
N ASP A 82 -1.21 -13.14 8.70
CA ASP A 82 -0.26 -13.37 9.80
C ASP A 82 0.14 -12.03 10.47
N ILE A 83 0.36 -10.98 9.67
CA ILE A 83 0.70 -9.65 10.18
C ILE A 83 -0.46 -9.02 10.94
N ARG A 84 -1.69 -9.22 10.46
CA ARG A 84 -2.90 -8.70 11.12
C ARG A 84 -3.15 -9.40 12.45
N GLU A 85 -2.86 -10.68 12.55
CA GLU A 85 -2.89 -11.43 13.80
C GLU A 85 -1.82 -10.90 14.77
N PHE A 86 -0.59 -10.69 14.28
CA PHE A 86 0.51 -10.13 15.06
C PHE A 86 0.25 -8.71 15.60
N ILE A 87 -0.54 -7.87 14.91
CA ILE A 87 -0.90 -6.52 15.38
C ILE A 87 -2.05 -6.53 16.39
N LYS A 88 -2.90 -7.56 16.38
CA LYS A 88 -4.05 -7.68 17.28
C LYS A 88 -3.67 -8.20 18.67
N GLU A 89 -2.50 -8.79 18.81
CA GLU A 89 -1.94 -9.31 20.07
C GLU A 89 -1.14 -8.23 20.80
#